data_AF-A0A8G1M2X1-F1
#
_entry.id   AF-A0A8G1M2X1-F1
#
_cell.length_a   1.000
_cell.length_b   1.000
_cell.length_c   1.000
_cell.angle_alpha   90.00
_cell.angle_beta   90.00
_cell.angle_gamma   90.00
#
_symmetry.space_group_name_H-M   'P 1'
#
loop_
_entity.id
_entity.type
_entity.pdbx_description
1 polymer ?
#
loop_
_entity_poly.entity_id
_entity_poly.type
_entity_poly.pdbx_seq_one_letter_code
_entity_poly.pdbx_strand_id
1 'polypeptide(L)'
;MIGEGTNILTLTTALIVLTLLLGGTITVADVAFSTADRDASEQQLAEAYSDQIVASPEGSTPYLNTSQIDVYSEQAVEPLRSEVSGVEVQVDGKKQYAFGTVTEGTTVNRIVVDQEKKTKTGSELSIPQGVQTCIINVNGAEKVLVDNRTALQNKTGLTGNYTVPLSAASASTVTATEGNLTVSYQTTKTERILSVTVEVDK
;
A
#
# COMPACT_ATOMS: atom_id res chain seq x y z
N MET A 1 -24.09 77.11 -6.86
CA MET A 1 -23.42 76.06 -7.67
C MET A 1 -22.25 75.50 -6.87
N ILE A 2 -22.48 74.53 -5.99
CA ILE A 2 -21.46 73.62 -5.44
C ILE A 2 -22.18 72.28 -5.27
N GLY A 3 -22.38 71.56 -6.37
CA GLY A 3 -23.15 70.31 -6.39
C GLY A 3 -22.63 69.27 -7.38
N GLU A 4 -21.50 69.54 -8.06
CA GLU A 4 -20.93 68.65 -9.08
C GLU A 4 -19.68 67.91 -8.60
N GLY A 5 -18.98 68.41 -7.57
CA GLY A 5 -17.77 67.78 -7.04
C GLY A 5 -18.02 66.55 -6.14
N THR A 6 -19.18 66.50 -5.46
CA THR A 6 -19.51 65.42 -4.52
C THR A 6 -19.81 64.11 -5.25
N ASN A 7 -20.42 64.17 -6.43
CA ASN A 7 -20.75 62.98 -7.22
C ASN A 7 -19.51 62.31 -7.80
N ILE A 8 -18.53 63.09 -8.30
CA ILE A 8 -17.29 62.52 -8.85
C ILE A 8 -16.46 61.89 -7.73
N LEU A 9 -16.30 62.58 -6.59
CA LEU A 9 -15.53 62.04 -5.45
C LEU A 9 -16.14 60.73 -4.91
N THR A 10 -17.48 60.70 -4.78
CA THR A 10 -18.21 59.51 -4.31
C THR A 10 -18.07 58.36 -5.30
N LEU A 11 -18.15 58.63 -6.60
CA LEU A 11 -17.99 57.63 -7.64
C LEU A 11 -16.57 57.05 -7.66
N THR A 12 -15.54 57.88 -7.50
CA THR A 12 -14.15 57.42 -7.40
C THR A 12 -13.93 56.55 -6.17
N THR A 13 -14.46 56.93 -5.01
CA THR A 13 -14.37 56.10 -3.80
C THR A 13 -15.10 54.77 -3.97
N ALA A 14 -16.31 54.79 -4.55
CA ALA A 14 -17.05 53.57 -4.85
C ALA A 14 -16.29 52.64 -5.80
N LEU A 15 -15.63 53.20 -6.83
CA LEU A 15 -14.84 52.43 -7.79
C LEU A 15 -13.57 51.83 -7.17
N ILE A 16 -12.90 52.56 -6.26
CA ILE A 16 -11.74 52.06 -5.51
C ILE A 16 -12.16 50.91 -4.59
N VAL A 17 -13.26 51.08 -3.84
CA VAL A 17 -13.79 50.02 -2.95
C VAL A 17 -14.20 48.79 -3.76
N LEU A 18 -14.85 48.98 -4.92
CA LEU A 18 -15.20 47.88 -5.83
C LEU A 18 -13.96 47.18 -6.38
N THR A 19 -12.93 47.93 -6.77
CA THR A 19 -11.66 47.36 -7.24
C THR A 19 -10.93 46.58 -6.14
N LEU A 20 -10.94 47.07 -4.91
CA LEU A 20 -10.37 46.38 -3.75
C LEU A 20 -11.15 45.10 -3.39
N LEU A 21 -12.48 45.13 -3.49
CA LEU A 21 -13.33 43.96 -3.30
C LEU A 21 -13.10 42.91 -4.39
N LEU A 22 -13.04 43.31 -5.66
CA LEU A 22 -12.78 42.42 -6.79
C LEU A 22 -11.35 41.84 -6.75
N GLY A 23 -10.35 42.66 -6.44
CA GLY A 23 -8.97 42.21 -6.26
C GLY A 23 -8.82 41.24 -5.10
N GLY A 24 -9.49 41.51 -3.97
CA GLY A 24 -9.55 40.59 -2.82
C GLY A 24 -10.17 39.23 -3.19
N THR A 25 -11.26 39.21 -3.97
CA THR A 25 -11.89 37.95 -4.41
C THR A 25 -11.02 37.14 -5.37
N ILE A 26 -10.20 37.79 -6.21
CA ILE A 26 -9.29 37.10 -7.14
C ILE A 26 -8.14 36.44 -6.38
N THR A 27 -7.55 37.12 -5.39
CA THR A 27 -6.45 36.54 -4.59
C THR A 27 -6.87 35.33 -3.74
N VAL A 28 -8.10 35.32 -3.21
CA VAL A 28 -8.64 34.18 -2.46
C VAL A 28 -8.93 32.99 -3.38
N ALA A 29 -9.37 33.25 -4.62
CA ALA A 29 -9.60 32.20 -5.60
C ALA A 29 -8.28 31.55 -6.04
N ASP A 30 -7.24 32.33 -6.33
CA ASP A 30 -5.93 31.78 -6.74
C ASP A 30 -5.29 30.92 -5.63
N VAL A 31 -5.41 31.34 -4.36
CA VAL A 31 -4.95 30.53 -3.22
C VAL A 31 -5.78 29.25 -3.11
N ALA A 32 -7.11 29.32 -3.26
CA ALA A 32 -7.95 28.13 -3.20
C ALA A 32 -7.69 27.13 -4.34
N PHE A 33 -7.47 27.62 -5.57
CA PHE A 33 -7.11 26.75 -6.70
C PHE A 33 -5.71 26.17 -6.54
N SER A 34 -4.73 26.97 -6.10
CA SER A 34 -3.37 26.48 -5.84
C SER A 34 -3.34 25.43 -4.72
N THR A 35 -4.14 25.58 -3.67
CA THR A 35 -4.29 24.56 -2.63
C THR A 35 -5.00 23.33 -3.17
N ALA A 36 -6.06 23.48 -3.95
CA ALA A 36 -6.79 22.35 -4.53
C ALA A 36 -5.95 21.53 -5.52
N ASP A 37 -5.17 22.18 -6.40
CA ASP A 37 -4.26 21.51 -7.34
C ASP A 37 -3.12 20.79 -6.59
N ARG A 38 -2.64 21.38 -5.49
CA ARG A 38 -1.63 20.75 -4.63
C ARG A 38 -2.20 19.50 -3.96
N ASP A 39 -3.34 19.61 -3.30
CA ASP A 39 -3.99 18.49 -2.61
C ASP A 39 -4.28 17.35 -3.59
N ALA A 40 -4.69 17.65 -4.84
CA ALA A 40 -4.88 16.66 -5.88
C ALA A 40 -3.58 15.96 -6.30
N SER A 41 -2.48 16.71 -6.43
CA SER A 41 -1.16 16.16 -6.77
C SER A 41 -0.59 15.28 -5.65
N GLU A 42 -0.66 15.76 -4.41
CA GLU A 42 -0.25 15.00 -3.22
C GLU A 42 -1.09 13.73 -3.05
N GLN A 43 -2.40 13.82 -3.28
CA GLN A 43 -3.29 12.65 -3.24
C GLN A 43 -2.89 11.61 -4.30
N GLN A 44 -2.66 12.03 -5.54
CA GLN A 44 -2.26 11.11 -6.62
C GLN A 44 -0.92 10.41 -6.29
N LEU A 45 0.05 11.15 -5.73
CA LEU A 45 1.32 10.57 -5.29
C LEU A 45 1.12 9.61 -4.12
N ALA A 46 0.32 9.97 -3.12
CA ALA A 46 0.03 9.11 -1.98
C ALA A 46 -0.68 7.81 -2.41
N GLU A 47 -1.57 7.86 -3.40
CA GLU A 47 -2.17 6.68 -4.03
C GLU A 47 -1.12 5.81 -4.74
N ALA A 48 -0.26 6.42 -5.57
CA ALA A 48 0.80 5.72 -6.28
C ALA A 48 1.81 5.03 -5.35
N TYR A 49 2.23 5.70 -4.27
CA TYR A 49 3.08 5.10 -3.25
C TYR A 49 2.36 3.97 -2.51
N SER A 50 1.08 4.16 -2.18
CA SER A 50 0.30 3.10 -1.56
C SER A 50 0.16 1.88 -2.48
N ASP A 51 0.03 2.07 -3.79
CA ASP A 51 0.02 0.99 -4.77
C ASP A 51 1.38 0.27 -4.87
N GLN A 52 2.50 0.98 -4.73
CA GLN A 52 3.83 0.36 -4.77
C GLN A 52 4.20 -0.39 -3.48
N ILE A 53 3.78 0.12 -2.32
CA ILE A 53 4.01 -0.52 -1.01
C ILE A 53 3.25 -1.83 -0.90
N VAL A 54 2.09 -1.90 -1.55
CA VAL A 54 1.20 -3.05 -1.46
C VAL A 54 1.37 -3.91 -2.71
N ALA A 55 1.81 -5.15 -2.54
CA ALA A 55 1.83 -6.07 -3.67
C ALA A 55 0.41 -6.60 -3.92
N SER A 56 -0.07 -6.43 -5.16
CA SER A 56 -1.39 -6.89 -5.58
C SER A 56 -1.25 -7.77 -6.83
N PRO A 57 -1.53 -9.07 -6.75
CA PRO A 57 -1.83 -9.88 -7.91
C PRO A 57 -3.19 -9.41 -8.43
N GLU A 58 -3.26 -9.15 -9.74
CA GLU A 58 -4.46 -8.61 -10.40
C GLU A 58 -5.76 -9.28 -9.88
N GLY A 59 -6.69 -8.47 -9.37
CA GLY A 59 -8.00 -8.93 -8.91
C GLY A 59 -8.09 -9.49 -7.49
N SER A 60 -7.02 -9.44 -6.68
CA SER A 60 -7.03 -9.84 -5.26
C SER A 60 -6.97 -8.67 -4.29
N THR A 61 -7.35 -8.90 -3.03
CA THR A 61 -7.23 -7.92 -1.95
C THR A 61 -5.76 -7.50 -1.80
N PRO A 62 -5.44 -6.19 -1.76
CA PRO A 62 -4.07 -5.71 -1.66
C PRO A 62 -3.41 -6.25 -0.37
N TYR A 63 -2.23 -6.89 -0.46
CA TYR A 63 -1.56 -7.49 0.70
C TYR A 63 -0.31 -6.73 1.15
N LEU A 64 -0.20 -6.61 2.47
CA LEU A 64 0.93 -5.98 3.12
C LEU A 64 1.79 -7.06 3.77
N ASN A 65 3.09 -7.06 3.48
CA ASN A 65 4.05 -7.77 4.32
C ASN A 65 4.60 -6.79 5.35
N THR A 66 3.96 -6.73 6.51
CA THR A 66 4.37 -5.82 7.60
C THR A 66 5.82 -6.02 8.03
N SER A 67 6.41 -7.20 7.82
CA SER A 67 7.81 -7.48 8.17
C SER A 67 8.82 -6.89 7.18
N GLN A 68 8.37 -6.40 6.02
CA GLN A 68 9.22 -5.81 4.98
C GLN A 68 8.73 -4.41 4.56
N ILE A 69 7.80 -3.83 5.32
CA ILE A 69 7.16 -2.57 4.94
C ILE A 69 8.15 -1.41 4.87
N ASP A 70 9.16 -1.40 5.73
CA ASP A 70 10.25 -0.41 5.71
C ASP A 70 11.03 -0.45 4.40
N VAL A 71 11.42 -1.65 3.96
CA VAL A 71 12.12 -1.88 2.70
C VAL A 71 11.25 -1.51 1.50
N TYR A 72 9.97 -1.93 1.50
CA TYR A 72 9.06 -1.60 0.40
C TYR A 72 8.72 -0.11 0.36
N SER A 73 8.58 0.53 1.52
CA SER A 73 8.36 1.98 1.60
C SER A 73 9.58 2.73 1.08
N GLU A 74 10.80 2.29 1.44
CA GLU A 74 12.02 2.90 0.92
C GLU A 74 12.14 2.73 -0.60
N GLN A 75 11.88 1.53 -1.13
CA GLN A 75 11.92 1.24 -2.57
C GLN A 75 10.84 2.00 -3.36
N ALA A 76 9.67 2.20 -2.77
CA ALA A 76 8.61 2.98 -3.38
C ALA A 76 8.97 4.48 -3.42
N VAL A 77 9.62 4.98 -2.35
CA VAL A 77 9.95 6.39 -2.21
C VAL A 77 11.21 6.78 -2.98
N GLU A 78 12.24 5.93 -3.04
CA GLU A 78 13.54 6.23 -3.66
C GLU A 78 13.44 6.89 -5.05
N PRO A 79 12.66 6.37 -6.02
CA PRO A 79 12.62 6.92 -7.38
C PRO A 79 12.00 8.32 -7.46
N LEU A 80 11.20 8.69 -6.44
CA LEU A 80 10.35 9.87 -6.43
C LEU A 80 10.76 10.88 -5.35
N ARG A 81 11.88 10.63 -4.64
CA ARG A 81 12.41 11.52 -3.58
C ARG A 81 12.64 12.96 -4.03
N SER A 82 12.88 13.20 -5.31
CA SER A 82 13.05 14.56 -5.86
C SER A 82 11.74 15.31 -6.08
N GLU A 83 10.60 14.63 -6.01
CA GLU A 83 9.27 15.18 -6.28
C GLU A 83 8.50 15.50 -4.99
N VAL A 84 9.00 15.08 -3.83
CA VAL A 84 8.32 15.18 -2.53
C VAL A 84 9.26 15.76 -1.46
N SER A 85 8.72 16.60 -0.58
CA SER A 85 9.41 17.17 0.57
C SER A 85 9.33 16.26 1.80
N GLY A 86 8.31 15.41 1.87
CA GLY A 86 8.12 14.44 2.94
C GLY A 86 7.17 13.30 2.57
N VAL A 87 7.45 12.12 3.14
CA VAL A 87 6.56 10.95 3.09
C VAL A 87 6.52 10.29 4.46
N GLU A 88 5.33 9.97 4.94
CA GLU A 88 5.13 9.17 6.14
C GLU A 88 4.23 7.97 5.86
N VAL A 89 4.67 6.78 6.25
CA VAL A 89 3.92 5.54 6.11
C VAL A 89 3.60 4.99 7.49
N GLN A 90 2.32 4.73 7.75
CA GLN A 90 1.82 4.17 9.00
C GLN A 90 0.98 2.92 8.74
N VAL A 91 1.01 1.99 9.69
CA VAL A 91 0.12 0.83 9.74
C VAL A 91 -0.61 0.85 11.07
N ASP A 92 -1.94 0.85 11.03
CA ASP A 92 -2.82 1.00 12.21
C ASP A 92 -2.41 2.20 13.09
N GLY A 93 -2.07 3.32 12.46
CA GLY A 93 -1.63 4.54 13.14
C GLY A 93 -0.22 4.48 13.77
N LYS A 94 0.53 3.40 13.53
CA LYS A 94 1.93 3.28 13.96
C LYS A 94 2.86 3.55 12.79
N LYS A 95 3.71 4.57 12.92
CA LYS A 95 4.73 4.91 11.94
C LYS A 95 5.66 3.73 11.68
N GLN A 96 5.77 3.34 10.41
CA GLN A 96 6.64 2.28 9.93
C GLN A 96 7.83 2.85 9.15
N TYR A 97 7.60 3.92 8.39
CA TYR A 97 8.63 4.58 7.59
C TYR A 97 8.40 6.09 7.55
N ALA A 98 9.48 6.85 7.43
CA ALA A 98 9.43 8.29 7.23
C ALA A 98 10.63 8.76 6.38
N PHE A 99 10.34 9.69 5.48
CA PHE A 99 11.33 10.43 4.69
C PHE A 99 10.96 11.92 4.74
N GLY A 100 11.96 12.80 4.82
CA GLY A 100 11.73 14.25 4.87
C GLY A 100 10.90 14.68 6.09
N THR A 101 10.15 15.77 5.94
CA THR A 101 9.24 16.29 6.98
C THR A 101 7.86 16.47 6.39
N VAL A 102 6.85 15.96 7.10
CA VAL A 102 5.43 16.16 6.78
C VAL A 102 4.81 17.03 7.87
N THR A 103 4.32 18.20 7.50
CA THR A 103 3.64 19.19 8.35
C THR A 103 2.18 19.36 7.94
N GLU A 104 1.91 19.44 6.64
CA GLU A 104 0.57 19.73 6.07
C GLU A 104 0.22 18.78 4.90
N GLY A 105 0.94 17.67 4.75
CA GLY A 105 0.74 16.75 3.62
C GLY A 105 -0.61 16.03 3.60
N THR A 106 -0.96 15.50 2.44
CA THR A 106 -2.21 14.77 2.19
C THR A 106 -2.06 13.28 2.52
N THR A 107 -3.02 12.72 3.28
CA THR A 107 -3.04 11.31 3.69
C THR A 107 -4.05 10.47 2.90
N VAL A 108 -3.60 9.36 2.35
CA VAL A 108 -4.45 8.30 1.76
C VAL A 108 -4.50 7.10 2.71
N ASN A 109 -5.71 6.59 2.97
CA ASN A 109 -5.95 5.43 3.81
C ASN A 109 -6.47 4.26 2.99
N ARG A 110 -5.90 3.07 3.20
CA ARG A 110 -6.31 1.84 2.53
C ARG A 110 -6.42 0.68 3.49
N ILE A 111 -7.44 -0.15 3.29
CA ILE A 111 -7.56 -1.43 3.97
C ILE A 111 -6.66 -2.41 3.23
N VAL A 112 -5.67 -2.94 3.93
CA VAL A 112 -4.72 -3.93 3.41
C VAL A 112 -4.76 -5.17 4.28
N VAL A 113 -4.32 -6.29 3.74
CA VAL A 113 -4.34 -7.55 4.49
C VAL A 113 -2.92 -8.02 4.79
N ASP A 114 -2.62 -8.23 6.07
CA ASP A 114 -1.30 -8.65 6.53
C ASP A 114 -1.06 -10.13 6.22
N GLN A 115 -0.01 -10.42 5.45
CA GLN A 115 0.41 -11.78 5.13
C GLN A 115 1.60 -12.20 5.98
N GLU A 116 1.43 -13.31 6.69
CA GLU A 116 2.51 -13.95 7.45
C GLU A 116 3.02 -15.18 6.68
N LYS A 117 4.31 -15.20 6.35
CA LYS A 117 4.97 -16.40 5.83
C LYS A 117 5.25 -17.36 6.99
N LYS A 118 4.71 -18.58 6.91
CA LYS A 118 4.97 -19.65 7.86
C LYS A 118 5.75 -20.77 7.19
N THR A 119 6.72 -21.31 7.93
CA THR A 119 7.52 -22.47 7.51
C THR A 119 7.35 -23.56 8.57
N LYS A 120 7.05 -24.78 8.13
CA LYS A 120 6.95 -25.97 8.98
C LYS A 120 7.79 -27.10 8.38
N THR A 121 8.36 -27.94 9.22
CA THR A 121 9.14 -29.11 8.80
C THR A 121 8.58 -30.37 9.47
N GLY A 122 8.41 -31.44 8.69
CA GLY A 122 7.91 -32.71 9.17
C GLY A 122 7.53 -33.66 8.02
N SER A 123 7.20 -34.90 8.36
CA SER A 123 6.73 -35.91 7.40
C SER A 123 5.23 -35.78 7.09
N GLU A 124 4.45 -35.21 8.01
CA GLU A 124 3.03 -34.91 7.85
C GLU A 124 2.74 -33.54 8.47
N LEU A 125 2.15 -32.64 7.68
CA LEU A 125 1.97 -31.24 8.05
C LEU A 125 0.56 -30.78 7.72
N SER A 126 -0.14 -30.25 8.72
CA SER A 126 -1.43 -29.58 8.52
C SER A 126 -1.23 -28.11 8.12
N ILE A 127 -1.84 -27.76 6.99
CA ILE A 127 -1.90 -26.42 6.42
C ILE A 127 -3.31 -25.86 6.69
N PRO A 128 -3.42 -24.68 7.31
CA PRO A 128 -4.71 -24.07 7.60
C PRO A 128 -5.57 -23.85 6.35
N GLN A 129 -6.88 -23.80 6.56
CA GLN A 129 -7.84 -23.37 5.54
C GLN A 129 -7.48 -21.96 5.01
N GLY A 130 -7.83 -21.68 3.76
CA GLY A 130 -7.62 -20.38 3.10
C GLY A 130 -6.28 -20.23 2.38
N VAL A 131 -5.34 -21.17 2.59
CA VAL A 131 -4.09 -21.22 1.83
C VAL A 131 -4.34 -21.88 0.48
N GLN A 132 -4.10 -21.14 -0.61
CA GLN A 132 -4.30 -21.66 -1.98
C GLN A 132 -3.05 -22.34 -2.55
N THR A 133 -1.87 -21.99 -2.05
CA THR A 133 -0.60 -22.47 -2.59
C THR A 133 0.43 -22.59 -1.47
N CYS A 134 1.27 -23.63 -1.54
CA CYS A 134 2.45 -23.76 -0.69
C CYS A 134 3.70 -24.08 -1.52
N ILE A 135 4.86 -23.73 -0.99
CA ILE A 135 6.16 -24.14 -1.51
C ILE A 135 6.66 -25.29 -0.63
N ILE A 136 6.90 -26.44 -1.25
CA ILE A 136 7.42 -27.63 -0.60
C ILE A 136 8.88 -27.78 -1.00
N ASN A 137 9.77 -27.67 -0.02
CA ASN A 137 11.15 -28.09 -0.17
C ASN A 137 11.24 -29.58 0.18
N VAL A 138 11.65 -30.37 -0.81
CA VAL A 138 11.83 -31.81 -0.70
C VAL A 138 13.31 -32.13 -0.78
N ASN A 139 13.76 -33.10 0.01
CA ASN A 139 15.12 -33.62 -0.07
C ASN A 139 15.09 -35.15 0.02
N GLY A 140 14.88 -35.81 -1.13
CA GLY A 140 14.98 -37.26 -1.27
C GLY A 140 13.68 -38.04 -1.14
N ALA A 141 12.51 -37.40 -1.00
CA ALA A 141 11.23 -38.12 -0.99
C ALA A 141 10.84 -38.56 -2.41
N GLU A 142 10.32 -39.77 -2.59
CA GLU A 142 9.82 -40.20 -3.91
C GLU A 142 8.45 -39.61 -4.23
N LYS A 143 7.60 -39.38 -3.22
CA LYS A 143 6.24 -38.87 -3.37
C LYS A 143 5.89 -37.87 -2.27
N VAL A 144 5.12 -36.87 -2.67
CA VAL A 144 4.43 -35.95 -1.76
C VAL A 144 2.94 -36.06 -2.04
N LEU A 145 2.17 -36.26 -0.97
CA LEU A 145 0.72 -36.30 -1.00
C LEU A 145 0.14 -35.01 -0.44
N VAL A 146 -0.97 -34.56 -1.03
CA VAL A 146 -1.87 -33.54 -0.49
C VAL A 146 -3.22 -34.19 -0.31
N ASP A 147 -3.76 -34.18 0.90
CA ASP A 147 -5.06 -34.77 1.24
C ASP A 147 -5.18 -36.22 0.74
N ASN A 148 -4.10 -36.99 0.96
CA ASN A 148 -3.93 -38.38 0.54
C ASN A 148 -3.94 -38.62 -1.00
N ARG A 149 -3.75 -37.57 -1.80
CA ARG A 149 -3.60 -37.64 -3.26
C ARG A 149 -2.18 -37.26 -3.66
N THR A 150 -1.59 -38.00 -4.60
CA THR A 150 -0.24 -37.69 -5.08
C THR A 150 -0.20 -36.31 -5.74
N ALA A 151 0.54 -35.38 -5.16
CA ALA A 151 0.78 -34.05 -5.72
C ALA A 151 2.10 -34.00 -6.50
N LEU A 152 3.14 -34.64 -5.96
CA LEU A 152 4.45 -34.75 -6.61
C LEU A 152 4.91 -36.20 -6.57
N GLN A 153 5.56 -36.65 -7.64
CA GLN A 153 6.18 -37.98 -7.68
C GLN A 153 7.40 -37.97 -8.59
N ASN A 154 8.51 -38.53 -8.09
CA ASN A 154 9.65 -38.90 -8.90
C ASN A 154 10.29 -40.20 -8.36
N LYS A 155 10.37 -41.23 -9.21
CA LYS A 155 10.96 -42.53 -8.87
C LYS A 155 12.47 -42.48 -8.60
N THR A 156 13.15 -41.42 -9.03
CA THR A 156 14.57 -41.22 -8.74
C THR A 156 14.79 -40.30 -7.53
N GLY A 157 13.73 -39.92 -6.82
CA GLY A 157 13.73 -38.94 -5.74
C GLY A 157 13.41 -37.51 -6.19
N LEU A 158 12.64 -36.79 -5.36
CA LEU A 158 12.37 -35.36 -5.50
C LEU A 158 13.38 -34.57 -4.66
N THR A 159 14.01 -33.58 -5.28
CA THR A 159 14.93 -32.67 -4.59
C THR A 159 14.74 -31.26 -5.12
N GLY A 160 14.46 -30.31 -4.23
CA GLY A 160 14.28 -28.90 -4.57
C GLY A 160 12.96 -28.32 -4.08
N ASN A 161 12.61 -27.15 -4.61
CA ASN A 161 11.39 -26.42 -4.25
C ASN A 161 10.31 -26.66 -5.30
N TYR A 162 9.11 -27.01 -4.84
CA TYR A 162 7.95 -27.25 -5.69
C TYR A 162 6.76 -26.44 -5.20
N THR A 163 6.11 -25.72 -6.10
CA THR A 163 4.87 -25.01 -5.82
C THR A 163 3.70 -25.96 -5.99
N VAL A 164 2.90 -26.14 -4.94
CA VAL A 164 1.76 -27.07 -4.94
C VAL A 164 0.47 -26.31 -4.62
N PRO A 165 -0.56 -26.40 -5.47
CA PRO A 165 -1.86 -25.81 -5.19
C PRO A 165 -2.60 -26.62 -4.11
N LEU A 166 -3.33 -25.91 -3.26
CA LEU A 166 -4.13 -26.43 -2.16
C LEU A 166 -5.58 -25.97 -2.29
N SER A 167 -6.49 -26.66 -1.60
CA SER A 167 -7.87 -26.20 -1.49
C SER A 167 -7.97 -25.11 -0.43
N ALA A 168 -8.45 -23.92 -0.81
CA ALA A 168 -8.75 -22.89 0.18
C ALA A 168 -10.01 -23.17 1.01
N ALA A 169 -10.85 -24.14 0.59
CA ALA A 169 -12.15 -24.40 1.22
C ALA A 169 -12.04 -25.15 2.56
N SER A 170 -10.94 -25.86 2.79
CA SER A 170 -10.70 -26.65 4.01
C SER A 170 -9.21 -26.66 4.35
N ALA A 171 -8.86 -27.04 5.57
CA ALA A 171 -7.46 -27.33 5.89
C ALA A 171 -6.97 -28.51 5.03
N SER A 172 -5.72 -28.44 4.58
CA SER A 172 -5.07 -29.49 3.79
C SER A 172 -3.95 -30.15 4.57
N THR A 173 -3.74 -31.44 4.37
CA THR A 173 -2.61 -32.19 4.94
C THR A 173 -1.60 -32.50 3.85
N VAL A 174 -0.34 -32.12 4.08
CA VAL A 174 0.79 -32.41 3.20
C VAL A 174 1.63 -33.51 3.84
N THR A 175 1.87 -34.59 3.12
CA THR A 175 2.58 -35.77 3.63
C THR A 175 3.69 -36.20 2.68
N ALA A 176 4.88 -36.50 3.20
CA ALA A 176 5.92 -37.23 2.46
C ALA A 176 5.75 -38.72 2.68
N THR A 177 5.90 -39.53 1.62
CA THR A 177 5.99 -40.98 1.81
C THR A 177 7.25 -41.38 2.56
N GLU A 178 8.34 -40.64 2.37
CA GLU A 178 9.62 -40.89 3.01
C GLU A 178 10.34 -39.57 3.31
N GLY A 179 11.02 -39.51 4.45
CA GLY A 179 11.77 -38.32 4.88
C GLY A 179 10.91 -37.18 5.43
N ASN A 180 11.55 -36.03 5.66
CA ASN A 180 10.90 -34.80 6.09
C ASN A 180 10.75 -33.82 4.92
N LEU A 181 9.67 -33.07 4.92
CA LEU A 181 9.42 -31.95 4.03
C LEU A 181 9.56 -30.66 4.80
N THR A 182 9.98 -29.60 4.13
CA THR A 182 9.83 -28.24 4.65
C THR A 182 8.80 -27.51 3.80
N VAL A 183 7.65 -27.19 4.39
CA VAL A 183 6.54 -26.53 3.70
C VAL A 183 6.48 -25.08 4.15
N SER A 184 6.52 -24.16 3.18
CA SER A 184 6.33 -22.74 3.37
C SER A 184 5.01 -22.29 2.75
N TYR A 185 4.21 -21.52 3.47
CA TYR A 185 2.94 -20.96 2.98
C TYR A 185 2.69 -19.58 3.58
N GLN A 186 1.84 -18.79 2.95
CA GLN A 186 1.40 -17.51 3.48
C GLN A 186 0.01 -17.67 4.11
N THR A 187 -0.18 -17.05 5.28
CA THR A 187 -1.49 -16.94 5.92
C THR A 187 -1.91 -15.50 6.00
N THR A 188 -3.13 -15.24 5.57
CA THR A 188 -3.85 -13.98 5.73
C THR A 188 -4.27 -13.84 7.18
N LYS A 189 -3.72 -12.87 7.92
CA LYS A 189 -3.89 -12.82 9.38
C LYS A 189 -4.94 -11.82 9.83
N THR A 190 -4.91 -10.60 9.30
CA THR A 190 -5.75 -9.50 9.79
C THR A 190 -5.83 -8.37 8.76
N GLU A 191 -7.01 -7.77 8.62
CA GLU A 191 -7.16 -6.47 7.95
C GLU A 191 -6.44 -5.39 8.77
N ARG A 192 -5.76 -4.49 8.08
CA ARG A 192 -4.96 -3.40 8.62
C ARG A 192 -5.28 -2.12 7.86
N ILE A 193 -5.03 -0.97 8.48
CA ILE A 193 -5.10 0.31 7.80
C ILE A 193 -3.68 0.74 7.45
N LEU A 194 -3.38 0.80 6.15
CA LEU A 194 -2.20 1.46 5.61
C LEU A 194 -2.54 2.94 5.38
N SER A 195 -1.77 3.82 6.00
CA SER A 195 -1.86 5.27 5.80
C SER A 195 -0.57 5.76 5.18
N VAL A 196 -0.67 6.42 4.02
CA VAL A 196 0.47 7.05 3.34
C VAL A 196 0.19 8.55 3.28
N THR A 197 1.08 9.35 3.85
CA THR A 197 1.01 10.80 3.80
C THR A 197 2.15 11.34 2.96
N VAL A 198 1.85 12.24 2.03
CA VAL A 198 2.82 12.86 1.13
C VAL A 198 2.73 14.38 1.24
N GLU A 199 3.88 15.03 1.26
CA GLU A 199 3.99 16.48 1.12
C GLU A 199 4.93 16.78 -0.05
N VAL A 200 4.57 17.77 -0.88
CA VAL A 200 5.41 18.30 -1.96
C VAL A 200 5.94 19.68 -1.58
N ASP A 201 7.12 20.05 -2.08
CA ASP A 201 7.69 21.37 -1.83
C ASP A 201 6.81 22.49 -2.41
N LYS A 202 6.76 23.63 -1.72
CA LYS A 202 6.03 24.84 -2.12
C LYS A 202 6.77 25.64 -3.19
#